data_AF-A0A853F3K9-F1
#
_entry.id   AF-A0A853F3K9-F1
#
_cell.length_a   1.000
_cell.length_b   1.000
_cell.length_c   1.000
_cell.angle_alpha   90.00
_cell.angle_beta   90.00
_cell.angle_gamma   90.00
#
_symmetry.space_group_name_H-M   'P 1'
#
loop_
_entity.id
_entity.type
_entity.pdbx_description
1 polymer ?
#
loop_
_entity_poly.entity_id
_entity_poly.type
_entity_poly.pdbx_seq_one_letter_code
_entity_poly.pdbx_strand_id
1 'polypeptide(L)'
;MNTLVKTLKKYQQDGVDRIVSQTNTLIADEPGLGKTIQVLAYIDQNNVNKTLIVCPSSLKLNWENEIGEWIKTKKLNINVISKGTDTLKDDDNIIIVSYNLVGTIKGLNSLYFDLLVCDESHYLRSPKAKRSKIILGLHGLYKQAKKVVCLTGTPLTIDP
;
A
#
# COMPACT_ATOMS: atom_id res chain seq x y z
N MET A 1 -0.27 17.89 -17.76
CA MET A 1 -1.67 17.68 -17.32
C MET A 1 -1.76 16.23 -16.85
N ASN A 2 -2.24 15.96 -15.64
CA ASN A 2 -2.13 14.64 -15.02
C ASN A 2 -3.06 13.61 -15.69
N THR A 3 -2.50 12.74 -16.53
CA THR A 3 -3.24 11.78 -17.37
C THR A 3 -4.00 10.73 -16.54
N LEU A 4 -3.44 10.33 -15.40
CA LEU A 4 -4.02 9.29 -14.53
C LEU A 4 -5.38 9.71 -13.94
N VAL A 5 -5.52 10.97 -13.58
CA VAL A 5 -6.77 11.48 -12.97
C VAL A 5 -7.92 11.45 -13.97
N LYS A 6 -7.62 11.71 -15.25
CA LYS A 6 -8.63 11.76 -16.32
C LYS A 6 -9.16 10.39 -16.72
N THR A 7 -8.48 9.31 -16.35
CA THR A 7 -8.89 7.94 -16.67
C THR A 7 -9.74 7.30 -15.56
N LEU A 8 -9.82 7.92 -14.38
CA LEU A 8 -10.59 7.37 -13.26
C LEU A 8 -12.09 7.38 -13.54
N LYS A 9 -12.73 6.25 -13.25
CA LYS A 9 -14.20 6.17 -13.16
C LYS A 9 -14.69 6.88 -11.90
N LYS A 10 -15.95 7.32 -11.88
CA LYS A 10 -16.53 8.06 -10.74
C LYS A 10 -16.32 7.36 -9.39
N TYR A 11 -16.60 6.06 -9.31
CA TYR A 11 -16.39 5.30 -8.06
C TYR A 11 -14.91 5.21 -7.63
N GLN A 12 -13.97 5.27 -8.59
CA GLN A 12 -12.54 5.29 -8.30
C GLN A 12 -12.14 6.65 -7.73
N GLN A 13 -12.71 7.73 -8.26
CA GLN A 13 -12.54 9.07 -7.70
C GLN A 13 -13.10 9.14 -6.27
N ASP A 14 -14.28 8.57 -6.01
CA ASP A 14 -14.84 8.50 -4.66
C ASP A 14 -13.91 7.73 -3.69
N GLY A 15 -13.22 6.70 -4.19
CA GLY A 15 -12.17 5.99 -3.46
C GLY A 15 -10.96 6.86 -3.13
N VAL A 16 -10.46 7.63 -4.11
CA VAL A 16 -9.37 8.60 -3.91
C VAL A 16 -9.75 9.65 -2.88
N ASP A 17 -10.96 10.20 -2.97
CA ASP A 17 -11.45 11.25 -2.07
C ASP A 17 -11.57 10.75 -0.61
N ARG A 18 -11.90 9.45 -0.42
CA ARG A 18 -11.82 8.80 0.89
C ARG A 18 -10.39 8.74 1.42
N ILE A 19 -9.41 8.34 0.58
CA ILE A 19 -8.00 8.32 0.98
C ILE A 19 -7.52 9.74 1.36
N VAL A 20 -7.97 10.78 0.65
CA VAL A 20 -7.62 12.17 0.97
C VAL A 20 -8.18 12.59 2.33
N SER A 21 -9.47 12.34 2.56
CA SER A 21 -10.19 12.82 3.76
C SER A 21 -9.91 12.02 5.04
N GLN A 22 -9.46 10.77 4.95
CA GLN A 22 -9.31 9.88 6.11
C GLN A 22 -7.86 9.53 6.41
N THR A 23 -7.52 9.29 7.68
CA THR A 23 -6.21 8.76 8.07
C THR A 23 -6.09 7.27 7.81
N ASN A 24 -7.15 6.51 8.09
CA ASN A 24 -7.25 5.09 7.82
C ASN A 24 -8.42 4.84 6.86
N THR A 25 -8.16 4.20 5.73
CA THR A 25 -9.17 3.95 4.69
C THR A 25 -9.23 2.47 4.36
N LEU A 26 -10.45 1.92 4.26
CA LEU A 26 -10.70 0.59 3.69
C LEU A 26 -11.36 0.75 2.32
N ILE A 27 -10.72 0.20 1.28
CA ILE A 27 -11.28 0.08 -0.07
C ILE A 27 -11.61 -1.39 -0.29
N ALA A 28 -12.90 -1.71 -0.19
CA ALA A 28 -13.43 -3.07 -0.28
C ALA A 28 -14.18 -3.33 -1.59
N ASP A 29 -13.82 -2.61 -2.66
CA ASP A 29 -14.41 -2.76 -3.98
C ASP A 29 -14.12 -4.16 -4.54
N GLU A 30 -15.00 -4.69 -5.39
CA GLU A 30 -14.83 -6.03 -6.01
C GLU A 30 -13.47 -6.19 -6.73
N PRO A 31 -12.92 -7.41 -6.81
CA PRO A 31 -11.75 -7.69 -7.66
C PRO A 31 -12.00 -7.22 -9.10
N GLY A 32 -10.98 -6.64 -9.73
CA GLY A 32 -11.08 -6.12 -11.11
C GLY A 32 -11.61 -4.69 -11.23
N LEU A 33 -12.10 -4.05 -10.16
CA LEU A 33 -12.53 -2.64 -10.19
C LEU A 33 -11.38 -1.61 -10.09
N GLY A 34 -10.13 -2.06 -10.15
CA GLY A 34 -8.96 -1.18 -10.18
C GLY A 34 -8.69 -0.48 -8.85
N LYS A 35 -8.68 -1.20 -7.72
CA LYS A 35 -8.31 -0.62 -6.42
C LYS A 35 -6.90 -0.03 -6.40
N THR A 36 -5.97 -0.66 -7.11
CA THR A 36 -4.58 -0.18 -7.29
C THR A 36 -4.54 1.23 -7.86
N ILE A 37 -5.33 1.52 -8.90
CA ILE A 37 -5.29 2.83 -9.58
C ILE A 37 -5.75 3.97 -8.66
N GLN A 38 -6.63 3.68 -7.69
CA GLN A 38 -7.08 4.68 -6.71
C GLN A 38 -5.92 5.08 -5.78
N VAL A 39 -5.12 4.11 -5.32
CA VAL A 39 -3.93 4.39 -4.51
C VAL A 39 -2.88 5.14 -5.30
N LEU A 40 -2.62 4.74 -6.55
CA LEU A 40 -1.64 5.40 -7.41
C LEU A 40 -2.06 6.83 -7.75
N ALA A 41 -3.35 7.06 -8.01
CA ALA A 41 -3.88 8.40 -8.22
C ALA A 41 -3.69 9.29 -6.99
N TYR A 42 -3.92 8.75 -5.78
CA TYR A 42 -3.63 9.46 -4.54
C TYR A 42 -2.14 9.82 -4.42
N ILE A 43 -1.22 8.87 -4.67
CA ILE A 43 0.24 9.11 -4.64
C ILE A 43 0.64 10.18 -5.67
N ASP A 44 0.07 10.16 -6.86
CA ASP A 44 0.44 11.06 -7.94
C ASP A 44 -0.10 12.49 -7.73
N GLN A 45 -1.32 12.63 -7.20
CA GLN A 45 -1.95 13.93 -6.94
C GLN A 45 -1.45 14.63 -5.66
N ASN A 46 -0.91 13.87 -4.70
CA ASN A 46 -0.54 14.40 -3.39
C ASN A 46 0.97 14.36 -3.17
N ASN A 47 1.46 15.11 -2.17
CA ASN A 47 2.87 15.11 -1.79
C ASN A 47 3.18 13.89 -0.90
N VAL A 48 3.24 12.71 -1.53
CA VAL A 48 3.58 11.43 -0.88
C VAL A 48 5.01 11.06 -1.27
N ASN A 49 5.95 11.13 -0.33
CA ASN A 49 7.38 10.94 -0.60
C ASN A 49 7.86 9.54 -0.28
N LYS A 50 7.31 8.90 0.76
CA LYS A 50 7.69 7.54 1.18
C LYS A 50 6.46 6.66 1.41
N THR A 51 6.30 5.63 0.59
CA THR A 51 5.17 4.67 0.64
C THR A 51 5.69 3.27 0.93
N LEU A 52 5.05 2.57 1.88
CA LEU A 52 5.24 1.14 2.08
C LEU A 52 4.02 0.39 1.54
N ILE A 53 4.24 -0.53 0.61
CA ILE A 53 3.22 -1.42 0.06
C ILE A 53 3.49 -2.83 0.59
N VAL A 54 2.55 -3.36 1.36
CA VAL A 54 2.55 -4.75 1.81
C VAL A 54 1.48 -5.52 1.04
N CYS A 55 1.90 -6.53 0.27
CA CYS A 55 1.00 -7.30 -0.60
C CYS A 55 1.35 -8.80 -0.61
N PRO A 56 0.53 -9.67 -1.21
CA PRO A 56 0.93 -11.04 -1.53
C PRO A 56 2.21 -11.08 -2.40
N SER A 57 3.06 -12.09 -2.21
CA SER A 57 4.34 -12.19 -2.96
C SER A 57 4.17 -12.16 -4.48
N SER A 58 3.08 -12.73 -4.99
CA SER A 58 2.74 -12.77 -6.42
C SER A 58 2.37 -11.41 -7.01
N LEU A 59 1.98 -10.43 -6.18
CA LEU A 59 1.51 -9.11 -6.64
C LEU A 59 2.60 -8.04 -6.59
N LYS A 60 3.79 -8.33 -6.06
CA LYS A 60 4.87 -7.33 -5.93
C LYS A 60 5.27 -6.73 -7.28
N LEU A 61 5.52 -7.58 -8.28
CA LEU A 61 5.88 -7.13 -9.63
C LEU A 61 4.71 -6.46 -10.34
N ASN A 62 3.48 -6.88 -10.06
CA ASN A 62 2.30 -6.20 -10.57
C ASN A 62 2.24 -4.75 -10.07
N TRP A 63 2.46 -4.53 -8.77
CA TRP A 63 2.53 -3.18 -8.20
C TRP A 63 3.63 -2.33 -8.84
N GLU A 64 4.84 -2.87 -8.99
CA GLU A 64 5.94 -2.17 -9.68
C GLU A 64 5.56 -1.75 -11.10
N ASN A 65 4.99 -2.68 -11.88
CA ASN A 65 4.54 -2.42 -13.24
C ASN A 65 3.44 -1.34 -13.30
N GLU A 66 2.44 -1.43 -12.43
CA GLU A 66 1.33 -0.47 -12.35
C GLU A 66 1.83 0.93 -11.96
N ILE A 67 2.76 1.04 -11.01
CA ILE A 67 3.40 2.33 -10.66
C ILE A 67 4.11 2.89 -11.89
N GLY A 68 4.93 2.06 -12.55
CA GLY A 68 5.65 2.45 -13.75
C GLY A 68 4.73 2.88 -14.88
N GLU A 69 3.57 2.24 -15.03
CA GLU A 69 2.60 2.54 -16.08
C GLU A 69 1.78 3.80 -15.81
N TRP A 70 1.32 3.99 -14.58
CA TRP A 70 0.39 5.08 -14.26
C TRP A 70 1.07 6.36 -13.79
N ILE A 71 2.18 6.26 -13.04
CA ILE A 71 2.88 7.41 -12.48
C ILE A 71 4.04 7.80 -13.40
N LYS A 72 3.72 8.58 -14.44
CA LYS A 72 4.72 9.14 -15.38
C LYS A 72 5.17 10.56 -15.02
N THR A 73 4.48 11.22 -14.08
CA THR A 73 4.74 12.63 -13.76
C THR A 73 5.86 12.84 -12.75
N LYS A 74 6.24 11.80 -12.02
CA LYS A 74 7.25 11.81 -10.96
C LYS A 74 8.31 10.76 -11.24
N LYS A 75 9.57 11.07 -10.94
CA LYS A 75 10.63 10.05 -10.86
C LYS A 75 10.58 9.44 -9.46
N LEU A 76 10.16 8.19 -9.37
CA LEU A 76 10.07 7.45 -8.12
C LEU A 76 11.09 6.32 -8.12
N ASN A 77 11.89 6.24 -7.06
CA ASN A 77 12.73 5.06 -6.80
C ASN A 77 11.86 3.98 -6.16
N ILE A 78 11.67 2.88 -6.89
CA ILE A 78 10.89 1.73 -6.45
C ILE A 78 11.85 0.64 -5.99
N ASN A 79 11.66 0.14 -4.77
CA ASN A 79 12.44 -0.95 -4.21
C ASN A 79 11.53 -2.17 -3.95
N VAL A 80 11.68 -3.20 -4.79
CA VAL A 80 10.94 -4.46 -4.65
C VAL A 80 11.75 -5.45 -3.81
N ILE A 81 11.34 -5.60 -2.56
CA ILE A 81 11.99 -6.49 -1.61
C ILE A 81 11.67 -7.94 -1.94
N SER A 82 12.69 -8.71 -2.29
CA SER A 82 12.60 -10.11 -2.72
C SER A 82 13.17 -11.09 -1.70
N LYS A 83 14.10 -10.64 -0.85
CA LYS A 83 14.72 -11.43 0.21
C LYS A 83 14.82 -10.61 1.49
N GLY A 84 14.92 -11.29 2.63
CA GLY A 84 15.10 -10.63 3.93
C GLY A 84 16.44 -9.90 4.09
N THR A 85 17.41 -10.20 3.23
CA THR A 85 18.73 -9.57 3.19
C THR A 85 18.79 -8.33 2.33
N ASP A 86 17.71 -8.04 1.58
CA ASP A 86 17.65 -6.83 0.76
C ASP A 86 17.67 -5.60 1.67
N THR A 87 18.30 -4.53 1.18
CA THR A 87 18.54 -3.31 1.97
C THR A 87 17.57 -2.21 1.56
N LEU A 88 17.27 -1.36 2.53
CA LEU A 88 16.52 -0.12 2.33
C LEU A 88 17.52 0.99 1.99
N LYS A 89 17.12 1.86 1.07
CA LYS A 89 17.91 3.06 0.70
C LYS A 89 17.16 4.31 1.16
N ASP A 90 17.91 5.35 1.48
CA ASP A 90 17.33 6.60 1.96
C ASP A 90 16.42 7.23 0.89
N ASP A 91 16.81 7.11 -0.37
CA ASP A 91 16.11 7.63 -1.54
C ASP A 91 15.00 6.71 -2.06
N ASP A 92 14.68 5.60 -1.39
CA ASP A 92 13.52 4.77 -1.74
C ASP A 92 12.22 5.56 -1.52
N ASN A 93 11.46 5.80 -2.60
CA ASN A 93 10.16 6.45 -2.55
C ASN A 93 9.03 5.45 -2.31
N ILE A 94 9.10 4.27 -2.95
CA ILE A 94 8.13 3.20 -2.78
C ILE A 94 8.86 1.92 -2.46
N ILE A 95 8.53 1.32 -1.31
CA ILE A 95 9.04 0.01 -0.89
C ILE A 95 7.91 -1.00 -1.02
N ILE A 96 8.13 -2.07 -1.78
CA ILE A 96 7.14 -3.13 -2.01
C ILE A 96 7.65 -4.42 -1.36
N VAL A 97 6.91 -4.94 -0.39
CA VAL A 97 7.31 -6.11 0.40
C VAL A 97 6.16 -7.07 0.60
N SER A 98 6.44 -8.36 0.68
CA SER A 98 5.39 -9.34 0.94
C SER A 98 5.07 -9.46 2.43
N TYR A 99 3.85 -9.90 2.76
CA TYR A 99 3.44 -10.21 4.14
C TYR A 99 4.38 -11.18 4.87
N ASN A 100 5.07 -12.06 4.14
CA ASN A 100 6.01 -13.03 4.72
C ASN A 100 7.38 -12.42 5.03
N LEU A 101 7.79 -11.40 4.27
CA LEU A 101 9.10 -10.76 4.38
C LEU A 101 9.09 -9.49 5.22
N VAL A 102 7.93 -8.85 5.42
CA VAL A 102 7.83 -7.55 6.11
C VAL A 102 8.51 -7.52 7.49
N GLY A 103 8.51 -8.65 8.21
CA GLY A 103 9.14 -8.76 9.53
C GLY A 103 10.62 -9.11 9.52
N THR A 104 11.24 -9.35 8.35
CA THR A 104 12.64 -9.75 8.23
C THR A 104 13.55 -8.59 7.79
N ILE A 105 12.96 -7.49 7.32
CA ILE A 105 13.71 -6.35 6.76
C ILE A 105 14.26 -5.49 7.88
N LYS A 106 15.59 -5.41 7.95
CA LYS A 106 16.29 -4.60 8.95
C LYS A 106 16.00 -3.12 8.73
N GLY A 107 15.75 -2.39 9.81
CA GLY A 107 15.53 -0.93 9.79
C GLY A 107 14.16 -0.50 9.27
N LEU A 108 13.32 -1.40 8.74
CA LEU A 108 12.00 -1.05 8.21
C LEU A 108 11.11 -0.37 9.26
N ASN A 109 11.20 -0.83 10.52
CA ASN A 109 10.45 -0.27 11.64
C ASN A 109 10.96 1.10 12.15
N SER A 110 12.08 1.58 11.59
CA SER A 110 12.70 2.87 11.95
C SER A 110 12.39 3.95 10.91
N LEU A 111 11.75 3.59 9.80
CA LEU A 111 11.32 4.54 8.78
C LEU A 111 9.95 5.13 9.12
N TYR A 112 9.73 6.37 8.71
CA TYR A 112 8.41 6.99 8.70
C TYR A 112 7.85 6.98 7.27
N PHE A 113 6.58 6.61 7.14
CA PHE A 113 5.88 6.51 5.86
C PHE A 113 4.78 7.57 5.77
N ASP A 114 4.65 8.22 4.63
CA ASP A 114 3.49 9.05 4.32
C ASP A 114 2.25 8.20 4.08
N LEU A 115 2.46 6.98 3.57
CA LEU A 115 1.41 6.05 3.21
C LEU A 115 1.85 4.60 3.45
N LEU A 116 1.04 3.86 4.21
CA LEU A 116 1.11 2.40 4.30
C LEU A 116 -0.08 1.80 3.53
N VAL A 117 0.20 0.93 2.58
CA VAL A 117 -0.81 0.19 1.82
C VAL A 117 -0.75 -1.28 2.22
N CYS A 118 -1.89 -1.85 2.60
CA CYS A 118 -2.05 -3.28 2.86
C CYS A 118 -2.98 -3.85 1.80
N ASP A 119 -2.42 -4.40 0.74
CA ASP A 119 -3.16 -5.03 -0.34
C ASP A 119 -3.56 -6.46 0.04
N GLU A 120 -4.74 -6.89 -0.39
CA GLU A 120 -5.38 -8.11 0.12
C GLU A 120 -5.34 -8.19 1.66
N SER A 121 -5.81 -7.12 2.31
CA SER A 121 -5.78 -6.93 3.77
C SER A 121 -6.51 -8.02 4.58
N HIS A 122 -7.28 -8.90 3.93
CA HIS A 122 -7.81 -10.11 4.55
C HIS A 122 -6.70 -11.02 5.14
N TYR A 123 -5.46 -10.90 4.66
CA TYR A 123 -4.28 -11.53 5.27
C TYR A 123 -4.07 -11.10 6.75
N LEU A 124 -4.56 -9.92 7.14
CA LEU A 124 -4.37 -9.37 8.49
C LEU A 124 -5.47 -9.75 9.49
N ARG A 125 -6.48 -10.53 9.07
CA ARG A 125 -7.66 -10.89 9.88
C ARG A 125 -7.35 -11.47 11.25
N SER A 126 -6.27 -12.23 11.39
CA SER A 126 -5.91 -12.88 12.65
C SER A 126 -4.95 -12.01 13.48
N PRO A 127 -5.40 -11.35 14.56
CA PRO A 127 -4.54 -10.44 15.35
C PRO A 127 -3.37 -11.15 16.02
N LYS A 128 -3.49 -12.46 16.23
CA LYS A 128 -2.44 -13.30 16.83
C LYS A 128 -1.32 -13.63 15.84
N ALA A 129 -1.57 -13.54 14.54
CA ALA A 129 -0.58 -13.86 13.51
C ALA A 129 0.62 -12.90 13.56
N LYS A 130 1.83 -13.43 13.33
CA LYS A 130 3.07 -12.64 13.36
C LYS A 130 3.00 -11.42 12.44
N ARG A 131 2.52 -11.60 11.20
CA ARG A 131 2.33 -10.52 10.21
C ARG A 131 1.39 -9.42 10.71
N SER A 132 0.26 -9.79 11.32
CA SER A 132 -0.70 -8.83 11.87
C SER A 132 -0.12 -8.06 13.04
N LYS A 133 0.68 -8.71 13.90
CA LYS A 133 1.38 -8.01 14.99
C LYS A 133 2.45 -7.04 14.47
N ILE A 134 3.21 -7.42 13.44
CA ILE A 134 4.23 -6.56 12.83
C ILE A 134 3.58 -5.32 12.20
N ILE A 135 2.44 -5.48 11.54
CA ILE A 135 1.80 -4.38 10.82
C ILE A 135 0.89 -3.55 11.74
N LEU A 136 0.00 -4.20 12.50
CA LEU A 136 -1.08 -3.59 13.26
C LEU A 136 -0.89 -3.63 14.79
N GLY A 137 0.16 -4.27 15.30
CA GLY A 137 0.42 -4.37 16.75
C GLY A 137 0.81 -3.03 17.37
N LEU A 138 0.87 -2.94 18.71
CA LEU A 138 1.10 -1.68 19.44
C LEU A 138 2.29 -0.85 18.93
N HIS A 139 3.36 -1.51 18.50
CA HIS A 139 4.57 -0.90 17.92
C HIS A 139 4.75 -1.24 16.43
N GLY A 140 3.65 -1.59 15.75
CA GLY A 140 3.64 -2.04 14.37
C GLY A 140 3.79 -0.89 13.36
N LEU A 141 3.98 -1.27 12.11
CA LEU A 141 4.23 -0.34 10.99
C LEU A 141 3.14 0.71 10.81
N TYR A 142 1.88 0.42 11.16
CA TYR A 142 0.79 1.40 11.06
C TYR A 142 1.02 2.64 11.94
N LYS A 143 1.77 2.52 13.04
CA LYS A 143 2.14 3.66 13.90
C LYS A 143 3.22 4.55 13.29
N GLN A 144 3.96 4.01 12.33
CA GLN A 144 5.02 4.72 11.61
C GLN A 144 4.50 5.32 10.29
N ALA A 145 3.19 5.26 10.05
CA ALA A 145 2.56 5.74 8.84
C ALA A 145 1.62 6.90 9.14
N LYS A 146 1.69 7.97 8.34
CA LYS A 146 0.74 9.10 8.40
C LYS A 146 -0.67 8.68 8.00
N LYS A 147 -0.77 7.85 6.97
CA LYS A 147 -2.02 7.30 6.45
C LYS A 147 -1.89 5.80 6.18
N VAL A 148 -2.98 5.08 6.38
CA VAL A 148 -3.07 3.63 6.12
C VAL A 148 -4.23 3.37 5.18
N VAL A 149 -3.97 2.63 4.11
CA VAL A 149 -4.98 2.19 3.15
C VAL A 149 -4.98 0.67 3.09
N CYS A 150 -6.10 0.05 3.44
CA CYS A 150 -6.32 -1.38 3.28
C CYS A 150 -7.15 -1.61 2.02
N LEU A 151 -6.68 -2.49 1.14
CA LEU A 151 -7.41 -2.93 -0.04
C LEU A 151 -7.89 -4.36 0.17
N THR A 152 -9.09 -4.69 -0.24
CA THR A 152 -9.55 -6.09 -0.31
C THR A 152 -10.64 -6.24 -1.35
N GLY A 153 -10.62 -7.35 -2.10
CA GLY A 153 -11.76 -7.74 -2.93
C GLY A 153 -12.83 -8.52 -2.19
N THR A 154 -12.56 -8.90 -0.94
CA THR A 154 -13.42 -9.78 -0.14
C THR A 154 -13.81 -9.04 1.13
N PRO A 155 -14.88 -8.22 1.10
CA PRO A 155 -15.45 -7.67 2.32
C PRO A 155 -15.87 -8.83 3.24
N LEU A 156 -15.60 -8.70 4.53
CA LEU A 156 -15.87 -9.74 5.53
C LEU A 156 -17.34 -10.19 5.46
N THR A 157 -17.58 -11.49 5.30
CA THR A 157 -18.77 -12.11 5.89
C THR A 157 -18.54 -12.12 7.40
N ILE A 158 -19.35 -11.35 8.13
CA ILE A 158 -19.44 -11.49 9.58
C ILE A 158 -20.12 -12.85 9.80
N ASP A 159 -19.36 -13.87 10.18
CA ASP A 159 -19.98 -14.99 10.90
C ASP A 159 -20.29 -14.45 12.31
N PRO A 160 -21.57 -14.44 12.72
CA PRO A 160 -22.04 -13.81 13.95
C PRO A 160 -21.46 -14.45 15.23
#